data_AF-A0A4Y9ESA8-F1
#
_entry.id   AF-A0A4Y9ESA8-F1
#
_cell.length_a   1.000
_cell.length_b   1.000
_cell.length_c   1.000
_cell.angle_alpha   90.00
_cell.angle_beta   90.00
_cell.angle_gamma   90.00
#
_symmetry.space_group_name_H-M   'P 1'
#
loop_
_entity.id
_entity.type
_entity.pdbx_description
1 polymer ?
#
loop_
_entity_poly.entity_id
_entity_poly.type
_entity_poly.pdbx_seq_one_letter_code
_entity_poly.pdbx_strand_id
1 'polypeptide(L)'
;MKNATLVAAMLAVTLTATASPALAKKRPIVAATVKTIQKVDTDNSRTISASEFSAAGGADTTFAKIDANANGQIGFFELLMAYVYKALAARAGN
;
A
#
# COMPACT_ATOMS: atom_id res chain seq x y z
N MET A 1 28.40 3.71 -41.64
CA MET A 1 29.40 3.85 -40.56
C MET A 1 28.76 3.38 -39.27
N LYS A 2 29.49 2.56 -38.51
CA LYS A 2 29.04 1.79 -37.36
C LYS A 2 29.02 2.67 -36.12
N ASN A 3 27.87 2.88 -35.50
CA ASN A 3 27.77 3.60 -34.24
C ASN A 3 27.37 2.59 -33.17
N ALA A 4 28.39 1.97 -32.59
CA ALA A 4 28.28 1.11 -31.43
C ALA A 4 27.82 1.94 -30.22
N THR A 5 26.75 1.51 -29.56
CA THR A 5 26.38 2.00 -28.23
C THR A 5 26.23 0.79 -27.33
N LEU A 6 27.34 0.45 -26.67
CA LEU A 6 27.38 -0.45 -25.52
C LEU A 6 26.89 0.33 -24.30
N VAL A 7 25.76 -0.08 -23.73
CA VAL A 7 25.40 0.20 -22.32
C VAL A 7 24.87 -1.14 -21.79
N ALA A 8 25.73 -1.99 -21.23
CA ALA A 8 26.09 -2.01 -19.82
C ALA A 8 24.87 -2.21 -18.88
N ALA A 9 24.81 -3.43 -18.33
CA ALA A 9 24.25 -3.78 -17.03
C ALA A 9 22.75 -3.52 -16.77
N MET A 10 21.95 -4.58 -16.86
CA MET A 10 20.99 -4.86 -15.79
C MET A 10 21.19 -6.30 -15.31
N LEU A 11 21.89 -6.39 -14.17
CA LEU A 11 21.94 -7.56 -13.32
C LEU A 11 20.49 -7.89 -12.93
N ALA A 12 19.89 -8.90 -13.56
CA ALA A 12 18.60 -9.44 -13.16
C ALA A 12 18.76 -10.12 -11.80
N VAL A 13 18.70 -9.34 -10.72
CA VAL A 13 18.43 -9.86 -9.38
C VAL A 13 16.99 -10.33 -9.40
N THR A 14 16.79 -11.59 -9.75
CA THR A 14 15.52 -12.28 -9.54
C THR A 14 15.34 -12.45 -8.04
N LEU A 15 14.76 -11.45 -7.38
CA LEU A 15 14.32 -11.58 -6.01
C LEU A 15 13.08 -12.47 -6.00
N THR A 16 13.30 -13.78 -5.98
CA THR A 16 12.26 -14.77 -5.68
C THR A 16 11.94 -14.66 -4.19
N ALA A 17 11.14 -13.65 -3.84
CA ALA A 17 10.58 -13.51 -2.52
C ALA A 17 9.56 -14.63 -2.29
N THR A 18 10.02 -15.79 -1.84
CA THR A 18 9.16 -16.77 -1.18
C THR A 18 8.79 -16.20 0.19
N ALA A 19 7.79 -15.34 0.22
CA ALA A 19 7.23 -14.84 1.47
C ALA A 19 6.65 -16.04 2.24
N SER A 20 7.37 -16.53 3.25
CA SER A 20 6.92 -17.65 4.08
C SER A 20 5.59 -17.32 4.78
N PRO A 21 4.60 -18.23 4.76
CA PRO A 21 3.27 -17.99 5.34
C PRO A 21 3.29 -17.76 6.86
N ALA A 22 4.37 -18.13 7.55
CA ALA A 22 4.55 -17.87 8.98
C ALA A 22 4.68 -16.38 9.33
N LEU A 23 5.21 -15.54 8.43
CA LEU A 23 5.34 -14.10 8.67
C LEU A 23 4.00 -13.36 8.58
N ALA A 24 3.08 -13.87 7.74
CA ALA A 24 1.73 -13.33 7.60
C ALA A 24 0.89 -13.50 8.88
N LYS A 25 1.11 -14.58 9.64
CA LYS A 25 0.36 -14.86 10.88
C LYS A 25 0.75 -13.96 12.07
N LYS A 26 1.92 -13.29 12.02
CA LYS A 26 2.41 -12.39 13.10
C LYS A 26 2.13 -10.89 12.90
N ARG A 27 1.54 -10.48 11.77
CA ARG A 27 1.33 -9.05 11.46
C ARG A 27 -0.10 -8.80 10.95
N PRO A 28 -1.13 -8.92 11.80
CA PRO A 28 -2.53 -8.79 11.38
C PRO A 28 -2.82 -7.43 10.73
N ILE A 29 -2.15 -6.37 11.19
CA ILE A 29 -2.28 -5.02 10.66
C ILE A 29 -1.75 -4.96 9.21
N VAL A 30 -0.59 -5.54 8.93
CA VAL A 30 0.00 -5.56 7.58
C VAL A 30 -0.87 -6.37 6.62
N ALA A 31 -1.38 -7.53 7.07
CA ALA A 31 -2.29 -8.34 6.27
C ALA A 31 -3.62 -7.60 5.97
N ALA A 32 -4.14 -6.84 6.93
CA ALA A 32 -5.31 -5.99 6.73
C ALA A 32 -5.05 -4.87 5.70
N THR A 33 -3.89 -4.21 5.76
CA THR A 33 -3.47 -3.20 4.77
C THR A 33 -3.46 -3.79 3.36
N VAL A 34 -2.77 -4.91 3.17
CA VAL A 34 -2.69 -5.57 1.85
C VAL A 34 -4.07 -5.96 1.34
N LYS A 35 -4.91 -6.56 2.20
CA LYS A 35 -6.26 -6.98 1.83
C LYS A 35 -7.15 -5.81 1.43
N THR A 36 -6.99 -4.65 2.06
CA THR A 36 -7.76 -3.46 1.70
C THR A 36 -7.34 -2.90 0.35
N ILE A 37 -6.03 -2.79 0.09
CA ILE A 37 -5.53 -2.35 -1.22
C ILE A 37 -6.04 -3.30 -2.30
N GLN A 38 -5.86 -4.61 -2.15
CA GLN A 38 -6.32 -5.61 -3.12
C GLN A 38 -7.83 -5.59 -3.43
N LYS A 39 -8.64 -4.99 -2.54
CA LYS A 39 -10.09 -4.89 -2.72
C LYS A 39 -10.53 -3.59 -3.35
N VAL A 40 -9.77 -2.52 -3.16
CA VAL A 40 -10.16 -1.15 -3.50
C VAL A 40 -9.39 -0.65 -4.71
N ASP A 41 -8.12 -1.04 -4.84
CA ASP A 41 -7.26 -0.80 -6.01
C ASP A 41 -7.79 -1.64 -7.18
N THR A 42 -8.55 -0.98 -8.05
CA THR A 42 -9.18 -1.60 -9.22
C THR A 42 -8.31 -1.46 -10.46
N ASP A 43 -7.45 -0.44 -10.50
CA ASP A 43 -6.57 -0.14 -11.62
C ASP A 43 -5.18 -0.79 -11.49
N ASN A 44 -4.90 -1.45 -10.37
CA ASN A 44 -3.63 -2.10 -10.00
C ASN A 44 -2.46 -1.11 -9.90
N SER A 45 -2.74 0.14 -9.55
CA SER A 45 -1.73 1.18 -9.31
C SER A 45 -0.91 0.94 -8.04
N ARG A 46 -1.38 0.07 -7.13
CA ARG A 46 -0.85 -0.20 -5.78
C ARG A 46 -1.05 0.97 -4.81
N THR A 47 -1.87 1.93 -5.19
CA THR A 47 -2.38 3.03 -4.36
C THR A 47 -3.90 3.02 -4.43
N ILE A 48 -4.56 3.80 -3.59
CA ILE A 48 -6.01 3.97 -3.63
C ILE A 48 -6.29 5.44 -3.97
N SER A 49 -6.85 5.70 -5.15
CA SER A 49 -7.32 7.03 -5.52
C SER A 49 -8.59 7.43 -4.76
N ALA A 50 -8.91 8.73 -4.72
CA ALA A 50 -10.15 9.21 -4.12
C ALA A 50 -11.41 8.59 -4.78
N SER A 51 -11.37 8.37 -6.10
CA SER A 51 -12.43 7.70 -6.86
C SER A 51 -12.61 6.25 -6.44
N GLU A 52 -11.53 5.49 -6.27
CA GLU A 52 -11.60 4.10 -5.84
C GLU A 52 -12.06 3.98 -4.39
N PHE A 53 -11.59 4.89 -3.53
CA PHE A 53 -12.03 4.96 -2.15
C PHE A 53 -13.53 5.25 -2.05
N SER A 54 -14.04 6.20 -2.83
CA SER A 54 -15.46 6.54 -2.92
C SER A 54 -16.29 5.38 -3.50
N ALA A 55 -15.79 4.72 -4.56
CA ALA A 55 -16.43 3.55 -5.16
C ALA A 55 -16.53 2.37 -4.17
N ALA A 56 -15.58 2.24 -3.25
CA ALA A 56 -15.62 1.29 -2.15
C ALA A 56 -16.55 1.71 -0.98
N GLY A 57 -17.25 2.83 -1.10
CA GLY A 57 -18.16 3.39 -0.08
C GLY A 57 -17.46 4.20 1.01
N GLY A 58 -16.21 4.61 0.79
CA GLY A 58 -15.47 5.48 1.69
C GLY A 58 -15.93 6.93 1.64
N ALA A 59 -15.87 7.63 2.77
CA ALA A 59 -16.19 9.05 2.85
C ALA A 59 -14.96 9.94 2.59
N ASP A 60 -15.11 11.03 1.86
CA ASP A 60 -14.01 11.97 1.53
C ASP A 60 -13.30 12.51 2.78
N THR A 61 -14.04 12.75 3.86
CA THR A 61 -13.47 13.18 5.15
C THR A 61 -12.54 12.14 5.77
N THR A 62 -12.74 10.86 5.46
CA THR A 62 -11.86 9.77 5.89
C THR A 62 -10.67 9.65 4.94
N PHE A 63 -10.89 9.83 3.65
CA PHE A 63 -9.81 9.87 2.65
C PHE A 63 -8.76 10.92 3.02
N ALA A 64 -9.21 12.16 3.26
CA ALA A 64 -8.34 13.28 3.64
C ALA A 64 -7.61 13.09 4.99
N LYS A 65 -8.13 12.22 5.87
CA LYS A 65 -7.44 11.86 7.13
C LYS A 65 -6.34 10.83 6.93
N ILE A 66 -6.46 9.99 5.90
CA ILE A 66 -5.49 8.92 5.61
C ILE A 66 -4.41 9.43 4.66
N ASP A 67 -4.77 10.23 3.65
CA ASP A 67 -3.85 10.92 2.73
C ASP A 67 -3.08 12.03 3.48
N ALA A 68 -2.07 11.60 4.24
CA ALA A 68 -1.31 12.47 5.13
C ALA A 68 -0.32 13.36 4.37
N ASN A 69 0.12 12.93 3.19
CA ASN A 69 1.01 13.72 2.34
C ASN A 69 0.26 14.61 1.33
N ALA A 70 -1.08 14.52 1.28
CA ALA A 70 -1.96 15.30 0.42
C ALA A 70 -1.65 15.15 -1.08
N ASN A 71 -1.21 13.96 -1.51
CA ASN A 71 -0.88 13.69 -2.91
C ASN A 71 -2.10 13.23 -3.73
N GLY A 72 -3.28 13.12 -3.11
CA GLY A 72 -4.52 12.69 -3.75
C GLY A 72 -4.67 11.18 -3.87
N GLN A 73 -3.81 10.40 -3.22
CA GLN A 73 -3.77 8.94 -3.26
C GLN A 73 -3.36 8.38 -1.89
N ILE A 74 -4.00 7.29 -1.47
CA ILE A 74 -3.63 6.56 -0.26
C ILE A 74 -2.63 5.47 -0.63
N GLY A 75 -1.39 5.64 -0.20
CA GLY A 75 -0.34 4.63 -0.31
C GLY A 75 -0.40 3.56 0.77
N PHE A 76 0.43 2.52 0.60
CA PHE A 76 0.55 1.42 1.57
C PHE A 76 0.89 1.90 2.99
N PHE A 77 1.86 2.81 3.12
CA PHE A 77 2.32 3.29 4.43
C PHE A 77 1.28 4.16 5.13
N GLU A 78 0.56 4.98 4.37
CA GLU A 78 -0.52 5.83 4.90
C GLU A 78 -1.66 4.98 5.46
N LEU A 79 -2.08 3.97 4.70
CA LEU A 79 -3.10 3.03 5.14
C LEU A 79 -2.63 2.19 6.34
N LEU A 80 -1.36 1.75 6.34
CA LEU A 80 -0.76 1.04 7.47
C LEU A 80 -0.77 1.90 8.75
N MET A 81 -0.34 3.17 8.64
CA MET A 81 -0.33 4.09 9.77
C MET A 81 -1.74 4.34 10.29
N ALA A 82 -2.72 4.51 9.41
CA ALA A 82 -4.12 4.64 9.81
C ALA A 82 -4.60 3.44 10.65
N TYR A 83 -4.25 2.20 10.26
CA TYR A 83 -4.59 1.02 11.07
C TYR A 83 -3.81 0.93 12.38
N VAL A 84 -2.54 1.32 12.40
CA VAL A 84 -1.73 1.36 13.63
C VAL A 84 -2.32 2.38 14.61
N TYR A 85 -2.60 3.61 14.17
CA TYR A 85 -3.23 4.64 15.00
C TYR A 85 -4.58 4.17 15.56
N LYS A 86 -5.41 3.52 14.74
CA LYS A 86 -6.69 2.96 15.20
C LYS A 86 -6.50 1.89 16.27
N ALA A 87 -5.53 0.98 16.10
CA ALA A 87 -5.25 -0.08 17.06
C ALA A 87 -4.69 0.47 18.38
N LEU A 88 -3.82 1.49 18.32
CA LEU A 88 -3.28 2.15 19.51
C LEU A 88 -4.34 2.96 20.25
N ALA A 89 -5.19 3.70 19.53
CA ALA A 89 -6.30 4.45 20.12
C ALA A 89 -7.29 3.52 20.84
N ALA A 90 -7.62 2.37 20.26
CA ALA A 90 -8.47 1.36 20.90
C ALA A 90 -7.87 0.78 22.19
N ARG A 91 -6.53 0.74 22.30
CA ARG A 91 -5.83 0.29 23.50
C ARG A 91 -5.74 1.37 24.59
N ALA A 92 -5.71 2.64 24.21
CA ALA A 92 -5.64 3.76 25.16
C ALA A 92 -6.99 4.14 25.77
N GLY A 93 -8.10 3.70 25.17
CA GLY A 93 -9.47 3.94 25.66
C GLY A 93 -10.06 2.83 26.54
N ASN A 94 -9.27 1.81 26.92
CA ASN A 94 -9.62 0.72 27.84
C ASN A 94 -8.75 0.82 29.09
#